data_AF-A0A4R5BMV2-F1
#
_entry.id   AF-A0A4R5BMV2-F1
#
_cell.length_a   1.000
_cell.length_b   1.000
_cell.length_c   1.000
_cell.angle_alpha   90.00
_cell.angle_beta   90.00
_cell.angle_gamma   90.00
#
_symmetry.space_group_name_H-M   'P 1'
#
loop_
_entity.id
_entity.type
_entity.pdbx_description
1 polymer ?
#
loop_
_entity_poly.entity_id
_entity_poly.type
_entity_poly.pdbx_seq_one_letter_code
_entity_poly.pdbx_strand_id
1 'polypeptide(L)'
;MARRSAAGRGRDTAVVDEAAAPGRALASPADPWGLPEPDRGRSGRRGGRWGGSGGRWWVWAGRAVLWAVILVVLVNGVRAPFERFTSDDGSGGTTASAKPPKSAGFPSSAAGAFALQFANVYLNFDQKTAPGREAQLRTFLPDGADPQFGWNGVGKMQVQSIQVAGVDARDANNATVTLLARTADRWLRLAVPVYADKSGSLVVSA
;
A
#
# COMPACT_ATOMS: atom_id res chain seq x y z
N MET A 1 54.24 28.92 -72.89
CA MET A 1 54.17 30.00 -71.89
C MET A 1 53.47 29.48 -70.64
N ALA A 2 54.19 29.46 -69.52
CA ALA A 2 53.68 29.13 -68.19
C ALA A 2 52.82 30.26 -67.61
N ARG A 3 51.80 29.96 -66.78
CA ARG A 3 51.40 30.49 -65.42
C ARG A 3 50.23 29.60 -64.91
N ARG A 4 50.34 28.73 -63.90
CA ARG A 4 50.31 28.85 -62.40
C ARG A 4 48.97 29.24 -61.74
N SER A 5 48.57 28.39 -60.77
CA SER A 5 47.82 28.66 -59.51
C SER A 5 46.27 28.71 -59.57
N ALA A 6 45.47 28.25 -58.58
CA ALA A 6 45.66 27.59 -57.28
C ALA A 6 44.29 27.19 -56.64
N ALA A 7 44.38 26.50 -55.49
CA ALA A 7 43.38 26.23 -54.44
C ALA A 7 42.49 24.98 -54.65
N GLY A 8 42.24 24.12 -53.65
CA GLY A 8 42.57 24.16 -52.23
C GLY A 8 41.93 22.96 -51.52
N ARG A 9 42.79 22.17 -50.87
CA ARG A 9 42.62 20.94 -50.09
C ARG A 9 41.39 20.88 -49.14
N GLY A 10 40.68 19.75 -49.18
CA GLY A 10 39.78 19.24 -48.13
C GLY A 10 39.99 17.74 -47.91
N ARG A 11 40.13 17.36 -46.63
CA ARG A 11 40.19 16.04 -45.97
C ARG A 11 39.27 14.98 -46.65
N ASP A 12 39.57 13.68 -46.76
CA ASP A 12 40.08 12.68 -45.81
C ASP A 12 40.65 11.46 -46.57
N THR A 13 41.53 10.68 -45.92
CA THR A 13 41.95 9.25 -46.13
C THR A 13 43.39 9.14 -45.62
N ALA A 14 43.86 8.12 -44.90
CA ALA A 14 43.48 6.72 -44.72
C ALA A 14 43.79 6.33 -43.24
N VAL A 15 43.38 5.21 -42.65
CA VAL A 15 43.66 3.78 -42.97
C VAL A 15 42.68 2.98 -42.08
N VAL A 16 41.69 2.25 -42.64
CA VAL A 16 41.68 0.80 -42.95
C VAL A 16 42.00 -0.12 -41.76
N ASP A 17 40.99 -0.85 -41.29
CA ASP A 17 40.85 -2.34 -41.30
C ASP A 17 39.61 -2.69 -40.44
N GLU A 18 38.75 -3.68 -40.68
CA GLU A 18 38.79 -4.92 -41.45
C GLU A 18 37.32 -5.46 -41.46
N ALA A 19 36.87 -6.00 -42.60
CA ALA A 19 35.80 -6.99 -42.94
C ALA A 19 34.66 -7.37 -41.93
N ALA A 20 33.39 -7.71 -42.27
CA ALA A 20 32.57 -8.08 -43.45
C ALA A 20 31.07 -8.06 -43.00
N ALA A 21 29.98 -7.97 -43.79
CA ALA A 21 29.51 -8.80 -44.91
C ALA A 21 28.21 -8.19 -45.55
N PRO A 22 27.76 -8.61 -46.76
CA PRO A 22 27.16 -7.70 -47.73
C PRO A 22 25.62 -7.71 -47.84
N GLY A 23 25.04 -6.53 -47.99
CA GLY A 23 23.69 -6.31 -48.52
C GLY A 23 23.72 -6.14 -50.04
N ARG A 24 22.93 -6.95 -50.76
CA ARG A 24 22.80 -6.90 -52.22
C ARG A 24 21.75 -5.89 -52.64
N ALA A 25 22.26 -4.73 -53.04
CA ALA A 25 21.99 -4.05 -54.31
C ALA A 25 20.56 -3.60 -54.69
N LEU A 26 20.44 -2.27 -54.75
CA LEU A 26 19.98 -1.44 -55.88
C LEU A 26 18.47 -1.33 -56.14
N ALA A 27 17.99 -0.11 -55.85
CA ALA A 27 16.80 0.49 -56.45
C ALA A 27 16.92 0.54 -57.99
N SER A 28 15.78 0.38 -58.66
CA SER A 28 15.55 0.89 -60.02
C SER A 28 14.29 1.77 -60.02
N PRO A 29 14.26 2.86 -60.81
CA PRO A 29 13.33 3.98 -60.64
C PRO A 29 12.00 3.74 -61.36
N ALA A 30 11.01 4.54 -60.97
CA ALA A 30 9.61 4.51 -61.40
C ALA A 30 9.42 4.51 -62.93
N ASP A 31 8.33 3.87 -63.39
CA ASP A 31 7.66 4.26 -64.61
C ASP A 31 6.18 4.66 -64.32
N PRO A 32 5.68 5.73 -64.95
CA PRO A 32 4.44 6.43 -64.58
C PRO A 32 3.28 6.01 -65.51
N TRP A 33 2.05 5.92 -64.97
CA TRP A 33 0.78 5.74 -65.73
C TRP A 33 0.35 4.32 -66.19
N GLY A 34 0.24 3.36 -65.27
CA GLY A 34 -0.53 2.11 -65.49
C GLY A 34 -1.84 2.07 -64.70
N LEU A 35 -2.97 1.90 -65.40
CA LEU A 35 -4.38 2.01 -64.96
C LEU A 35 -4.83 0.98 -63.87
N PRO A 36 -5.96 1.21 -63.16
CA PRO A 36 -6.41 0.35 -62.05
C PRO A 36 -7.39 -0.77 -62.48
N GLU A 37 -7.60 -1.72 -61.55
CA GLU A 37 -8.71 -2.71 -61.40
C GLU A 37 -8.65 -4.07 -62.16
N PRO A 38 -9.45 -5.09 -61.79
CA PRO A 38 -9.72 -5.62 -60.44
C PRO A 38 -9.83 -7.17 -60.37
N ASP A 39 -9.87 -7.69 -59.14
CA ASP A 39 -10.71 -8.80 -58.67
C ASP A 39 -10.38 -10.29 -58.93
N ARG A 40 -10.79 -11.08 -57.92
CA ARG A 40 -11.07 -12.54 -57.87
C ARG A 40 -9.92 -13.51 -57.62
N GLY A 41 -9.92 -13.99 -56.37
CA GLY A 41 -9.17 -15.15 -55.95
C GLY A 41 -9.62 -16.46 -56.59
N ARG A 42 -8.68 -17.40 -56.66
CA ARG A 42 -8.97 -18.82 -56.46
C ARG A 42 -7.74 -19.54 -55.89
N SER A 43 -7.91 -19.95 -54.65
CA SER A 43 -7.24 -21.01 -53.89
C SER A 43 -6.22 -21.91 -54.62
N GLY A 44 -5.02 -21.99 -54.05
CA GLY A 44 -4.08 -23.10 -54.23
C GLY A 44 -3.35 -23.37 -52.91
N ARG A 45 -3.71 -24.48 -52.24
CA ARG A 45 -3.33 -24.87 -50.88
C ARG A 45 -1.83 -25.21 -50.75
N ARG A 46 -1.19 -24.66 -49.71
CA ARG A 46 -0.12 -25.27 -48.90
C ARG A 46 -0.33 -24.72 -47.48
N GLY A 47 -0.77 -25.48 -46.48
CA GLY A 47 -0.26 -26.77 -46.06
C GLY A 47 0.75 -26.55 -44.93
N GLY A 48 0.26 -26.27 -43.72
CA GLY A 48 1.05 -26.09 -42.50
C GLY A 48 0.11 -26.11 -41.29
N ARG A 49 -0.51 -27.27 -41.03
CA ARG A 49 -0.06 -28.23 -40.00
C ARG A 49 -0.19 -27.63 -38.61
N TRP A 50 -1.31 -27.95 -37.97
CA TRP A 50 -1.48 -27.91 -36.53
C TRP A 50 -0.23 -28.46 -35.84
N GLY A 51 0.32 -27.69 -34.91
CA GLY A 51 1.50 -28.09 -34.15
C GLY A 51 1.67 -27.22 -32.92
N GLY A 52 1.22 -27.71 -31.77
CA GLY A 52 1.79 -27.31 -30.49
C GLY A 52 1.04 -26.25 -29.68
N SER A 53 -0.28 -26.16 -29.74
CA SER A 53 -1.08 -25.43 -28.73
C SER A 53 -1.20 -26.24 -27.42
N GLY A 54 -0.08 -26.70 -26.86
CA GLY A 54 -0.03 -27.64 -25.72
C GLY A 54 0.29 -27.02 -24.36
N GLY A 55 0.66 -25.74 -24.30
CA GLY A 55 1.05 -25.07 -23.03
C GLY A 55 0.18 -23.87 -22.65
N ARG A 56 -0.53 -23.26 -23.59
CA ARG A 56 -1.31 -22.03 -23.34
C ARG A 56 -2.66 -22.30 -22.68
N TRP A 57 -3.18 -23.52 -22.84
CA TRP A 57 -4.38 -23.98 -22.12
C TRP A 57 -4.11 -24.17 -20.63
N TRP A 58 -2.91 -24.61 -20.24
CA TRP A 58 -2.51 -24.67 -18.82
C TRP A 58 -2.42 -23.29 -18.18
N VAL A 59 -2.02 -22.26 -18.93
CA VAL A 59 -2.07 -20.87 -18.45
C VAL A 59 -3.51 -20.40 -18.28
N TRP A 60 -4.42 -20.79 -19.19
CA TRP A 60 -5.83 -20.44 -19.09
C TRP A 60 -6.53 -21.18 -17.94
N ALA A 61 -6.24 -22.47 -17.76
CA ALA A 61 -6.70 -23.28 -16.64
C ALA A 61 -6.13 -22.76 -15.30
N GLY A 62 -4.84 -22.44 -15.25
CA GLY A 62 -4.20 -21.84 -14.08
C GLY A 62 -4.82 -20.48 -13.72
N ARG A 63 -5.15 -19.65 -14.73
CA ARG A 63 -5.89 -18.40 -14.51
C ARG A 63 -7.33 -18.63 -14.09
N ALA A 64 -8.03 -19.64 -14.63
CA ALA A 64 -9.38 -19.98 -14.21
C ALA A 64 -9.40 -20.45 -12.75
N VAL A 65 -8.40 -21.24 -12.33
CA VAL A 65 -8.21 -21.65 -10.94
C VAL A 65 -7.83 -20.45 -10.07
N LEU A 66 -6.91 -19.59 -10.50
CA LEU A 66 -6.54 -18.37 -9.78
C LEU A 66 -7.75 -17.45 -9.60
N TRP A 67 -8.55 -17.25 -10.66
CA TRP A 67 -9.80 -16.50 -10.59
C TRP A 67 -10.80 -17.16 -9.65
N ALA A 68 -10.96 -18.48 -9.69
CA ALA A 68 -11.84 -19.20 -8.77
C ALA A 68 -11.38 -19.05 -7.32
N VAL A 69 -10.07 -19.13 -7.03
CA VAL A 69 -9.51 -18.90 -5.69
C VAL A 69 -9.73 -17.45 -5.26
N ILE A 70 -9.51 -16.46 -6.14
CA ILE A 70 -9.81 -15.05 -5.85
C ILE A 70 -11.30 -14.87 -5.58
N LEU A 71 -12.19 -15.51 -6.34
CA LEU A 71 -13.64 -15.44 -6.16
C LEU A 71 -14.08 -16.12 -4.86
N VAL A 72 -13.46 -17.24 -4.48
CA VAL A 72 -13.69 -17.90 -3.19
C VAL A 72 -13.15 -17.05 -2.03
N VAL A 73 -11.99 -16.41 -2.17
CA VAL A 73 -11.45 -15.49 -1.16
C VAL A 73 -12.29 -14.22 -1.07
N LEU A 74 -12.89 -13.76 -2.17
CA LEU A 74 -13.86 -12.67 -2.14
C LEU A 74 -15.17 -13.14 -1.48
N VAL A 75 -15.78 -14.23 -1.92
CA VAL A 75 -17.06 -14.72 -1.37
C VAL A 75 -16.93 -15.15 0.10
N ASN A 76 -15.80 -15.73 0.49
CA ASN A 76 -15.56 -16.21 1.85
C ASN A 76 -14.86 -15.16 2.73
N GLY A 77 -14.06 -14.26 2.15
CA GLY A 77 -13.37 -13.16 2.84
C GLY A 77 -14.17 -11.86 2.91
N VAL A 78 -15.24 -11.68 2.13
CA VAL A 78 -16.22 -10.59 2.28
C VAL A 78 -17.21 -10.88 3.43
N ARG A 79 -17.30 -12.13 3.91
CA ARG A 79 -18.21 -12.47 5.01
C ARG A 79 -17.79 -11.94 6.39
N ALA A 80 -16.52 -11.54 6.58
CA ALA A 80 -16.05 -10.98 7.85
C ALA A 80 -15.95 -9.43 7.92
N PRO A 81 -15.63 -8.69 6.84
CA PRO A 81 -15.55 -7.24 6.91
C PRO A 81 -16.74 -6.51 6.29
N PHE A 82 -17.53 -7.09 5.37
CA PHE A 82 -18.66 -6.38 4.76
C PHE A 82 -20.00 -6.60 5.48
N GLU A 83 -20.19 -7.70 6.21
CA GLU A 83 -21.31 -7.80 7.17
C GLU A 83 -21.19 -6.73 8.27
N ARG A 84 -19.98 -6.22 8.55
CA ARG A 84 -19.75 -5.20 9.57
C ARG A 84 -20.06 -3.77 9.14
N PHE A 85 -20.20 -3.50 7.83
CA PHE A 85 -20.50 -2.15 7.32
C PHE A 85 -21.95 -1.98 6.86
N THR A 86 -22.73 -3.06 6.72
CA THR A 86 -24.15 -2.98 6.31
C THR A 86 -25.15 -3.61 7.29
N SER A 87 -24.72 -4.19 8.42
CA SER A 87 -25.63 -4.80 9.41
C SER A 87 -26.10 -3.85 10.52
N ASP A 88 -26.09 -2.54 10.30
CA ASP A 88 -26.65 -1.58 11.28
C ASP A 88 -28.12 -1.24 11.00
N ASP A 89 -28.88 -2.18 10.41
CA ASP A 89 -30.35 -2.15 10.40
C ASP A 89 -30.89 -3.59 10.54
N GLY A 90 -31.36 -3.94 11.74
CA GLY A 90 -32.33 -5.04 11.92
C GLY A 90 -32.04 -6.14 12.94
N SER A 91 -32.14 -5.79 14.22
CA SER A 91 -32.86 -6.57 15.25
C SER A 91 -32.20 -7.80 15.91
N GLY A 92 -31.73 -7.60 17.15
CA GLY A 92 -32.07 -8.53 18.24
C GLY A 92 -30.99 -8.78 19.31
N GLY A 93 -30.83 -7.88 20.28
CA GLY A 93 -30.18 -8.23 21.57
C GLY A 93 -29.34 -7.14 22.24
N THR A 94 -29.99 -6.09 22.75
CA THR A 94 -29.59 -5.23 23.88
C THR A 94 -28.10 -5.06 24.21
N THR A 95 -27.47 -4.06 23.57
CA THR A 95 -26.96 -2.85 24.26
C THR A 95 -26.79 -1.79 23.18
N ALA A 96 -27.62 -0.76 23.23
CA ALA A 96 -27.50 0.38 22.35
C ALA A 96 -26.12 1.03 22.55
N SER A 97 -25.20 0.84 21.61
CA SER A 97 -24.06 1.74 21.49
C SER A 97 -24.61 3.02 20.88
N ALA A 98 -25.14 3.88 21.74
CA ALA A 98 -25.65 5.19 21.35
C ALA A 98 -24.57 5.90 20.54
N LYS A 99 -24.87 6.23 19.28
CA LYS A 99 -24.09 7.21 18.52
C LYS A 99 -24.13 8.51 19.34
N PRO A 100 -23.00 9.03 19.83
CA PRO A 100 -23.05 10.18 20.71
C PRO A 100 -23.65 11.37 19.94
N PRO A 101 -24.52 12.17 20.59
CA PRO A 101 -25.04 13.39 19.98
C PRO A 101 -23.88 14.30 19.60
N LYS A 102 -23.82 14.68 18.32
CA LYS A 102 -22.95 15.74 17.81
C LYS A 102 -23.45 17.08 18.35
N SER A 103 -23.09 17.44 19.58
CA SER A 103 -22.95 18.83 20.04
C SER A 103 -22.68 18.86 21.56
N ALA A 104 -21.44 19.24 21.91
CA ALA A 104 -20.90 19.46 23.27
C ALA A 104 -20.46 18.22 24.10
N GLY A 105 -20.07 17.12 23.45
CA GLY A 105 -19.57 15.90 24.08
C GLY A 105 -18.14 15.55 23.66
N PHE A 106 -17.41 14.86 24.54
CA PHE A 106 -15.98 14.52 24.46
C PHE A 106 -15.43 14.18 23.05
N PRO A 107 -14.19 14.63 22.70
CA PRO A 107 -13.59 14.46 21.37
C PRO A 107 -13.12 13.02 21.13
N SER A 108 -14.07 12.10 20.97
CA SER A 108 -13.83 10.65 20.97
C SER A 108 -12.89 10.18 19.86
N SER A 109 -12.97 10.75 18.66
CA SER A 109 -12.06 10.40 17.55
C SER A 109 -10.62 10.84 17.83
N ALA A 110 -10.45 12.04 18.41
CA ALA A 110 -9.12 12.55 18.75
C ALA A 110 -8.53 11.75 19.92
N ALA A 111 -9.34 11.43 20.93
CA ALA A 111 -8.94 10.59 22.04
C ALA A 111 -8.55 9.17 21.61
N GLY A 112 -9.27 8.57 20.65
CA GLY A 112 -8.91 7.28 20.07
C GLY A 112 -7.53 7.31 19.41
N ALA A 113 -7.26 8.34 18.60
CA ALA A 113 -5.95 8.52 17.95
C ALA A 113 -4.83 8.82 18.96
N PHE A 114 -5.11 9.67 19.96
CA PHE A 114 -4.20 9.97 21.07
C PHE A 114 -3.82 8.71 21.84
N ALA A 115 -4.82 7.90 22.23
CA ALA A 115 -4.58 6.66 22.95
C ALA A 115 -3.78 5.64 22.12
N LEU A 116 -3.98 5.58 20.80
CA LEU A 116 -3.15 4.75 19.91
C LEU A 116 -1.69 5.19 19.93
N GLN A 117 -1.42 6.50 19.86
CA GLN A 117 -0.06 7.04 19.91
C GLN A 117 0.61 6.75 21.26
N PHE A 118 -0.11 7.03 22.35
CA PHE A 118 0.33 6.70 23.71
C PHE A 118 0.66 5.21 23.84
N ALA A 119 -0.26 4.33 23.43
CA ALA A 119 -0.08 2.89 23.52
C ALA A 119 1.09 2.39 22.67
N ASN A 120 1.36 3.02 21.52
CA ASN A 120 2.52 2.69 20.71
C ASN A 120 3.84 2.98 21.44
N VAL A 121 3.93 4.09 22.17
CA VAL A 121 5.12 4.40 22.98
C VAL A 121 5.18 3.54 24.25
N TYR A 122 4.04 3.34 24.90
CA TYR A 122 3.95 2.59 26.16
C TYR A 122 4.24 1.09 25.97
N LEU A 123 3.64 0.47 24.94
CA LEU A 123 3.71 -0.97 24.71
C LEU A 123 4.97 -1.42 23.95
N ASN A 124 5.76 -0.50 23.38
CA ASN A 124 7.02 -0.82 22.71
C ASN A 124 8.21 -0.40 23.58
N PHE A 125 8.58 -1.26 24.51
CA PHE A 125 9.70 -1.05 25.42
C PHE A 125 10.94 -1.84 25.02
N ASP A 126 12.09 -1.20 25.12
CA ASP A 126 13.39 -1.85 25.18
C ASP A 126 14.24 -1.17 26.26
N GLN A 127 14.77 -1.96 27.19
CA GLN A 127 15.65 -1.48 28.25
C GLN A 127 16.84 -0.67 27.72
N LYS A 128 17.33 -0.97 26.51
CA LYS A 128 18.46 -0.23 25.89
C LYS A 128 18.08 1.19 25.45
N THR A 129 16.81 1.45 25.18
CA THR A 129 16.30 2.74 24.69
C THR A 129 15.35 3.40 25.69
N ALA A 130 15.32 2.91 26.93
CA ALA A 130 14.41 3.36 27.99
C ALA A 130 14.39 4.89 28.18
N PRO A 131 15.53 5.62 28.21
CA PRO A 131 15.50 7.08 28.38
C PRO A 131 14.81 7.81 27.22
N GLY A 132 14.97 7.33 25.99
CA GLY A 132 14.33 7.91 24.81
C GLY A 132 12.80 7.71 24.84
N ARG A 133 12.37 6.51 25.26
CA ARG A 133 10.94 6.23 25.44
C ARG A 133 10.32 7.08 26.54
N GLU A 134 10.99 7.27 27.67
CA GLU A 134 10.52 8.14 28.76
C GLU A 134 10.28 9.57 28.28
N ALA A 135 11.20 10.12 27.47
CA ALA A 135 11.04 11.46 26.90
C ALA A 135 9.82 11.55 25.98
N GLN A 136 9.55 10.52 25.16
CA GLN A 136 8.36 10.45 24.33
C GLN A 136 7.08 10.30 25.17
N LEU A 137 7.12 9.49 26.23
CA LEU A 137 5.96 9.20 27.06
C LEU A 137 5.52 10.45 27.84
N ARG A 138 6.47 11.27 28.29
CA ARG A 138 6.17 12.54 28.98
C ARG A 138 5.23 13.47 28.22
N THR A 139 5.23 13.46 26.88
CA THR A 139 4.31 14.28 26.07
C THR A 139 2.84 13.90 26.25
N PHE A 140 2.55 12.68 26.69
CA PHE A 140 1.19 12.18 26.89
C PHE A 140 0.73 12.27 28.35
N LEU A 141 1.65 12.55 29.27
CA LEU A 141 1.40 12.50 30.70
C LEU A 141 1.27 13.92 31.27
N PRO A 142 0.47 14.11 32.33
CA PRO A 142 0.43 15.37 33.04
C PRO A 142 1.76 15.62 33.77
N ASP A 143 2.06 16.90 34.03
CA ASP A 143 3.25 17.28 34.78
C ASP A 143 3.29 16.60 36.15
N GLY A 144 4.46 16.07 36.50
CA GLY A 144 4.68 15.36 37.77
C GLY A 144 4.26 13.89 37.78
N ALA A 145 3.69 13.35 36.69
CA ALA A 145 3.45 11.91 36.57
C ALA A 145 4.76 11.10 36.45
N ASP A 146 4.69 9.83 36.86
CA ASP A 146 5.81 8.89 36.69
C ASP A 146 6.15 8.71 35.18
N PRO A 147 7.37 9.05 34.74
CA PRO A 147 7.77 8.94 33.33
C PRO A 147 7.86 7.49 32.83
N GLN A 148 7.87 6.50 33.72
CA GLN A 148 7.79 5.09 33.34
C GLN A 148 6.35 4.59 33.23
N PHE A 149 5.39 5.33 33.78
CA PHE A 149 3.97 5.03 33.84
C PHE A 149 3.69 3.59 34.31
N GLY A 150 4.36 3.17 35.39
CA GLY A 150 4.20 1.83 35.98
C GLY A 150 5.09 0.74 35.36
N TRP A 151 6.04 1.10 34.49
CA TRP A 151 6.97 0.16 33.90
C TRP A 151 8.24 -0.04 34.75
N ASN A 152 8.69 -1.30 34.90
CA ASN A 152 9.78 -1.64 35.84
C ASN A 152 11.20 -1.38 35.28
N GLY A 153 11.31 -0.90 34.03
CA GLY A 153 12.58 -0.61 33.37
C GLY A 153 13.37 -1.84 32.90
N VAL A 154 12.81 -3.06 32.98
CA VAL A 154 13.54 -4.29 32.67
C VAL A 154 12.91 -5.05 31.51
N GLY A 155 13.75 -5.62 30.64
CA GLY A 155 13.31 -6.50 29.56
C GLY A 155 12.89 -5.75 28.30
N LYS A 156 11.98 -6.38 27.54
CA LYS A 156 11.51 -5.88 26.25
C LYS A 156 10.05 -6.24 26.05
N MET A 157 9.31 -5.34 25.42
CA MET A 157 7.94 -5.57 24.97
C MET A 157 7.79 -4.93 23.60
N GLN A 158 7.16 -5.65 22.67
CA GLN A 158 6.87 -5.15 21.33
C GLN A 158 5.48 -5.64 20.92
N VAL A 159 4.70 -4.72 20.34
CA VAL A 159 3.38 -5.03 19.80
C VAL A 159 3.44 -5.05 18.28
N GLN A 160 2.78 -6.04 17.68
CA GLN A 160 2.66 -6.21 16.24
C GLN A 160 1.54 -5.33 15.68
N SER A 161 0.48 -5.13 16.45
CA SER A 161 -0.65 -4.28 16.07
C SER A 161 -1.38 -3.73 17.29
N ILE A 162 -2.01 -2.57 17.12
CA ILE A 162 -2.86 -1.91 18.11
C ILE A 162 -4.13 -1.45 17.40
N GLN A 163 -5.29 -1.67 18.01
CA GLN A 163 -6.60 -1.25 17.49
C GLN A 163 -7.43 -0.64 18.62
N VAL A 164 -8.24 0.36 18.27
CA VAL A 164 -9.23 0.92 19.20
C VAL A 164 -10.44 -0.01 19.24
N ALA A 165 -10.75 -0.53 20.42
CA ALA A 165 -11.93 -1.35 20.67
C ALA A 165 -13.17 -0.49 20.91
N GLY A 166 -13.00 0.67 21.56
CA GLY A 166 -14.07 1.60 21.85
C GLY A 166 -13.61 2.79 22.69
N VAL A 167 -14.44 3.82 22.74
CA VAL A 167 -14.25 5.00 23.59
C VAL A 167 -15.49 5.14 24.46
N ASP A 168 -15.31 5.07 25.77
CA ASP A 168 -16.36 5.25 26.77
C ASP A 168 -16.23 6.65 27.38
N ALA A 169 -16.96 7.62 26.84
CA ALA A 169 -16.97 8.98 27.33
C ALA A 169 -17.85 9.09 28.59
N ARG A 170 -17.23 9.50 29.70
CA ARG A 170 -17.89 9.67 30.99
C ARG A 170 -18.55 11.04 31.11
N ASP A 171 -17.89 12.08 30.59
CA ASP A 171 -18.39 13.44 30.52
C ASP A 171 -17.76 14.18 29.33
N ALA A 172 -17.82 15.52 29.28
CA ALA A 172 -17.28 16.32 28.17
C ALA A 172 -15.73 16.31 28.10
N ASN A 173 -15.06 16.02 29.22
CA ASN A 173 -13.62 16.09 29.38
C ASN A 173 -12.99 14.72 29.66
N ASN A 174 -13.72 13.75 30.19
CA ASN A 174 -13.18 12.46 30.59
C ASN A 174 -13.73 11.32 29.74
N ALA A 175 -12.84 10.45 29.27
CA ALA A 175 -13.21 9.17 28.67
C ALA A 175 -12.19 8.08 28.99
N THR A 176 -12.60 6.83 28.81
CA THR A 176 -11.71 5.68 28.80
C THR A 176 -11.68 5.10 27.39
N VAL A 177 -10.50 5.09 26.77
CA VAL A 177 -10.28 4.45 25.47
C VAL A 177 -9.82 3.02 25.71
N THR A 178 -10.57 2.05 25.20
CA THR A 178 -10.16 0.64 25.25
C THR A 178 -9.40 0.30 23.98
N LEU A 179 -8.18 -0.22 24.13
CA LEU A 179 -7.31 -0.66 23.05
C LEU A 179 -7.09 -2.17 23.13
N LEU A 180 -7.01 -2.80 21.97
CA LEU A 180 -6.55 -4.18 21.80
C LEU A 180 -5.19 -4.15 21.13
N ALA A 181 -4.19 -4.73 21.78
CA ALA A 181 -2.86 -4.85 21.23
C ALA A 181 -2.49 -6.33 21.06
N ARG A 182 -1.83 -6.66 19.96
CA ARG A 182 -1.33 -8.01 19.70
C ARG A 182 0.18 -8.03 19.87
N THR A 183 0.66 -8.92 20.72
CA THR A 183 2.08 -9.29 20.80
C THR A 183 2.33 -10.57 20.01
N ALA A 184 3.56 -11.09 20.00
CA ALA A 184 3.88 -12.34 19.30
C ALA A 184 2.94 -13.49 19.71
N ASP A 185 2.69 -13.63 21.01
CA ASP A 185 2.08 -14.85 21.56
C ASP A 185 0.67 -14.65 22.12
N ARG A 186 0.23 -13.39 22.28
CA ARG A 186 -1.04 -13.07 22.96
C ARG A 186 -1.64 -11.72 22.60
N TRP A 187 -2.94 -11.60 22.86
CA TRP A 187 -3.66 -10.34 22.88
C TRP A 187 -3.61 -9.70 24.28
N LEU A 188 -3.50 -8.39 24.30
CA LEU A 188 -3.54 -7.54 25.48
C LEU A 188 -4.69 -6.53 25.31
N ARG A 189 -5.36 -6.22 26.41
CA ARG A 189 -6.35 -5.15 26.46
C ARG A 189 -5.83 -4.05 27.38
N LEU A 190 -5.79 -2.84 26.88
CA LEU A 190 -5.34 -1.66 27.61
C LEU A 190 -6.50 -0.66 27.71
N ALA A 191 -6.82 -0.23 28.93
CA ALA A 191 -7.74 0.88 29.16
C ALA A 191 -6.89 2.14 29.39
N VAL A 192 -7.06 3.12 28.50
CA VAL A 192 -6.36 4.41 28.57
C VAL A 192 -7.36 5.47 28.99
N PRO A 193 -7.36 5.88 30.27
CA PRO A 193 -8.09 7.07 30.71
C PRO A 193 -7.51 8.33 30.03
N VAL A 194 -8.37 9.14 29.42
CA VAL A 194 -8.00 10.34 28.67
C VAL A 194 -8.81 11.52 29.19
N TYR A 195 -8.10 12.60 29.47
CA TYR A 195 -8.67 13.91 29.79
C TYR A 195 -8.50 14.86 28.60
N ALA A 196 -9.56 15.56 28.24
CA ALA A 196 -9.60 16.60 27.23
C ALA A 196 -9.83 17.95 27.92
N ASP A 197 -8.96 18.91 27.64
CA ASP A 197 -9.16 20.28 28.10
C ASP A 197 -10.11 21.05 27.16
N LYS A 198 -10.46 22.29 27.55
CA LYS A 198 -11.29 23.16 26.73
C LYS A 198 -10.59 23.69 25.47
N SER A 199 -9.27 23.58 25.39
CA SER A 199 -8.46 24.00 24.24
C SER A 199 -8.32 22.90 23.17
N GLY A 200 -8.73 21.67 23.48
CA GLY A 200 -8.62 20.49 22.62
C GLY A 200 -7.34 19.67 22.86
N SER A 201 -6.54 20.02 23.87
CA SER A 201 -5.38 19.24 24.31
C SER A 201 -5.83 17.98 25.06
N LEU A 202 -5.10 16.89 24.88
CA LEU A 202 -5.41 15.58 25.45
C LEU A 202 -4.24 15.09 26.29
N VAL A 203 -4.53 14.54 27.47
CA VAL A 203 -3.54 13.91 28.36
C VAL A 203 -4.10 12.61 28.91
N VAL A 204 -3.23 11.68 29.30
CA VAL A 204 -3.64 10.48 30.05
C VAL A 204 -3.94 10.88 31.49
N SER A 205 -5.12 10.58 31.99
CA SER A 205 -5.49 10.84 33.39
C SER A 205 -5.20 9.61 34.25
N ALA A 206 -4.44 9.76 35.34
CA ALA A 206 -4.13 8.66 36.27
C ALA A 206 -5.19 8.54 37.38
#